data_AF-A0A1I0FP41-F1
#
_entry.id   AF-A0A1I0FP41-F1
#
_cell.length_a   1.000
_cell.length_b   1.000
_cell.length_c   1.000
_cell.angle_alpha   90.00
_cell.angle_beta   90.00
_cell.angle_gamma   90.00
#
_symmetry.space_group_name_H-M   'P 1'
#
loop_
_entity.id
_entity.type
_entity.pdbx_description
1 polymer ?
#
loop_
_entity_poly.entity_id
_entity_poly.type
_entity_poly.pdbx_seq_one_letter_code
_entity_poly.pdbx_strand_id
1 'polypeptide(L)' 'MAKDPIKKADNGTYYFRANLGYDTLTGKQIQKYQSDFKTKKEAKTAYSKSMSLS' A
#
# COMPACT_ATOMS: atom_id res chain seq x y z
N MET A 1 -17.72 4.28 2.71
CA MET A 1 -16.58 5.21 2.52
C MET A 1 -15.29 4.41 2.48
N ALA A 2 -14.48 4.54 1.43
CA ALA A 2 -13.16 3.93 1.40
C ALA A 2 -12.27 4.62 2.45
N LYS A 3 -11.74 3.86 3.41
CA LYS A 3 -10.70 4.37 4.33
C LYS A 3 -9.47 4.73 3.51
N ASP A 4 -8.78 5.80 3.90
CA ASP A 4 -7.51 6.16 3.29
C ASP A 4 -6.53 4.96 3.43
N PRO A 5 -5.97 4.45 2.32
CA PRO A 5 -5.06 3.31 2.37
C PRO A 5 -3.72 3.66 3.01
N ILE A 6 -3.40 4.96 3.13
CA ILE A 6 -2.15 5.44 3.71
C ILE A 6 -2.29 5.61 5.22
N LYS A 7 -1.40 4.98 5.97
CA LYS A 7 -1.33 5.04 7.43
C LYS A 7 -0.05 5.75 7.88
N LYS A 8 -0.09 6.38 9.05
CA LYS A 8 1.09 6.95 9.72
C LYS A 8 1.61 5.94 10.74
N ALA A 9 2.92 5.73 10.78
CA ALA A 9 3.60 4.92 11.78
C ALA A 9 4.04 5.78 12.97
N ASP A 10 4.32 5.12 14.10
CA ASP A 10 4.72 5.80 15.34
C ASP A 10 6.06 6.54 15.20
N ASN A 11 6.93 6.07 14.30
CA ASN A 11 8.20 6.72 13.95
C ASN A 11 8.03 7.97 13.07
N GLY A 12 6.80 8.42 12.81
CA GLY A 12 6.50 9.62 12.01
C GLY A 12 6.47 9.40 10.50
N THR A 13 6.86 8.21 10.01
CA THR A 13 6.78 7.87 8.58
C THR A 13 5.37 7.45 8.17
N TYR A 14 5.14 7.34 6.86
CA TYR A 14 3.90 6.85 6.28
C TYR A 14 4.13 5.51 5.59
N TYR A 15 3.09 4.69 5.54
CA TYR A 15 3.12 3.35 4.94
C TYR A 15 1.76 2.96 4.37
N PHE A 16 1.74 1.92 3.54
CA PHE A 16 0.51 1.30 3.07
C PHE A 16 0.66 -0.22 2.92
N ARG A 17 -0.48 -0.92 2.89
CA ARG A 17 -0.58 -2.32 2.44
C ARG A 17 -1.58 -2.38 1.29
N ALA A 18 -1.08 -2.60 0.09
CA ALA A 18 -1.88 -2.73 -1.11
C ALA A 18 -2.27 -4.19 -1.31
N ASN A 19 -3.55 -4.46 -1.54
CA ASN A 19 -4.01 -5.76 -1.98
C ASN A 19 -3.94 -5.80 -3.51
N LEU A 20 -3.08 -6.64 -4.06
CA LEU A 20 -2.89 -6.83 -5.50
C LEU A 20 -3.79 -7.95 -6.07
N GLY A 21 -4.64 -8.55 -5.24
CA GLY A 21 -5.54 -9.63 -5.63
C GLY A 21 -5.16 -10.95 -4.96
N TYR A 22 -5.48 -12.05 -5.64
CA TYR A 22 -5.24 -13.41 -5.15
C TYR A 22 -4.43 -14.18 -6.18
N ASP A 23 -3.46 -14.94 -5.69
CA ASP A 23 -2.71 -15.90 -6.49
C ASP A 23 -3.67 -17.00 -6.96
N THR A 24 -3.75 -17.22 -8.28
CA THR A 24 -4.68 -18.17 -8.90
C THR A 24 -4.29 -19.63 -8.67
N LEU A 25 -3.03 -19.91 -8.32
CA LEU A 25 -2.54 -21.25 -8.04
C LEU A 25 -2.70 -21.60 -6.56
N THR A 26 -2.37 -20.66 -5.67
CA THR A 26 -2.35 -20.93 -4.22
C THR A 26 -3.58 -20.41 -3.47
N GLY A 27 -4.39 -19.55 -4.11
CA GLY A 27 -5.52 -18.86 -3.47
C GLY A 27 -5.12 -17.82 -2.43
N LYS A 28 -3.80 -17.59 -2.24
CA LYS A 28 -3.30 -16.66 -1.22
C LYS A 28 -3.42 -15.22 -1.70
N GLN A 29 -3.73 -14.34 -0.77
CA GLN A 29 -3.79 -12.91 -1.06
C GLN A 29 -2.38 -12.37 -1.36
N ILE A 30 -2.26 -11.65 -2.47
CA ILE A 30 -1.03 -10.98 -2.85
C ILE A 30 -1.08 -9.60 -2.22
N GLN A 31 -0.27 -9.39 -1.19
CA GLN A 31 -0.16 -8.09 -0.52
C GLN A 31 1.20 -7.47 -0.81
N LYS A 32 1.22 -6.15 -1.03
CA LYS A 32 2.45 -5.36 -1.13
C LYS A 32 2.49 -4.35 0.00
N TYR A 33 3.52 -4.45 0.82
CA TYR A 33 3.82 -3.49 1.87
C TYR A 33 4.91 -2.53 1.40
N GLN A 34 4.72 -1.24 1.63
CA GLN A 34 5.76 -0.23 1.48
C GLN A 34 5.68 0.78 2.64
N SER A 35 6.84 1.19 3.13
CA SER A 35 7.03 2.05 4.31
C SER A 35 8.07 3.14 4.05
N ASP A 36 8.40 3.89 5.11
CA ASP A 36 9.50 4.87 5.16
C ASP A 36 9.29 6.11 4.29
N PHE A 37 8.04 6.38 3.92
CA PHE A 37 7.68 7.63 3.27
C PHE A 37 7.71 8.76 4.28
N LYS A 38 8.39 9.87 3.96
CA LYS A 38 8.45 11.04 4.84
C LYS A 38 7.13 11.79 4.86
N THR A 39 6.39 11.74 3.75
CA THR A 39 5.11 12.44 3.62
C THR A 39 3.97 11.52 3.16
N LYS A 40 2.73 11.88 3.56
CA LYS A 40 1.52 11.20 3.09
C LYS A 40 1.38 11.24 1.56
N LYS A 41 1.85 12.32 0.91
CA LYS A 41 1.79 12.50 -0.55
C LYS A 41 2.70 11.53 -1.28
N GLU A 42 3.91 11.29 -0.78
CA GLU A 42 4.84 10.30 -1.33
C GLU A 42 4.23 8.89 -1.22
N ALA A 43 3.73 8.52 -0.04
CA ALA A 43 3.08 7.23 0.17
C ALA A 43 1.88 7.03 -0.76
N LYS A 44 1.05 8.07 -0.95
CA LYS A 44 -0.10 8.04 -1.86
C LYS A 44 0.33 7.86 -3.32
N THR A 45 1.40 8.53 -3.74
CA THR A 45 1.95 8.41 -5.09
C THR A 45 2.47 6.99 -5.34
N ALA A 46 3.21 6.43 -4.39
CA ALA A 46 3.72 5.06 -4.45
C ALA A 46 2.60 4.01 -4.42
N TYR A 47 1.54 4.25 -3.64
CA TYR A 47 0.33 3.42 -3.64
C TYR A 47 -0.35 3.42 -5.01
N SER A 48 -0.63 4.61 -5.57
CA SER A 48 -1.24 4.72 -6.90
C SER A 48 -0.41 4.01 -7.98
N LYS A 49 0.92 4.19 -7.97
CA LYS A 49 1.82 3.46 -8.87
C LYS A 49 1.73 1.94 -8.69
N SER A 50 1.61 1.48 -7.44
CA SER A 50 1.50 0.05 -7.15
C SER A 50 0.17 -0.56 -7.59
N MET A 51 -0.91 0.23 -7.64
CA MET A 51 -2.24 -0.22 -8.09
C MET A 51 -2.43 -0.13 -9.60
N SER A 52 -1.74 0.80 -10.28
CA SER A 52 -1.80 0.93 -11.74
C SER A 52 -0.90 -0.05 -12.49
N LEU A 53 -0.02 -0.77 -11.79
CA LEU A 53 0.90 -1.78 -12.36
C LEU A 53 0.36 -3.21 -12.32
N SER A 54 -0.86 -3.40 -11.80
CA SER A 54 -1.56 -4.67 -11.66
C SER A 54 -2.75 -4.72 -12.61
#